data_AF-A0A4V3XAH6-F1
#
_entry.id   AF-A0A4V3XAH6-F1
#
_cell.length_a   1.000
_cell.length_b   1.000
_cell.length_c   1.000
_cell.angle_alpha   90.00
_cell.angle_beta   90.00
_cell.angle_gamma   90.00
#
_symmetry.space_group_name_H-M   'P 1'
#
loop_
_entity.id
_entity.type
_entity.pdbx_description
1 polymer ?
#
loop_
_entity_poly.entity_id
_entity_poly.type
_entity_poly.pdbx_seq_one_letter_code
_entity_poly.pdbx_strand_id
1 'polypeptide(L)'
;MPQELYRWYIEELEDDPDSYYFYLDGAVATSNAVNIYIDPTAVPDADAEIWRIFASPKKDYYTIETKDGFAKWALPNMDDKYVQIQLLSDIVDSQQPLINRQHNHLWSIVHADD
;
A
#
# COMPACT_ATOMS: atom_id res chain seq x y z
N MET A 1 22.01 2.46 -1.61
CA MET A 1 21.36 3.79 -1.72
C MET A 1 20.59 4.00 -0.43
N PRO A 2 20.48 5.22 0.13
CA PRO A 2 19.55 5.41 1.24
C PRO A 2 18.14 5.09 0.72
N GLN A 3 17.45 4.17 1.38
CA GLN A 3 16.04 3.88 1.12
C GLN A 3 15.29 5.21 1.35
N GLU A 4 14.69 5.79 0.31
CA GLU A 4 13.78 6.91 0.50
C GLU A 4 12.59 6.38 1.29
N LEU A 5 12.54 6.76 2.56
CA LEU A 5 11.41 6.49 3.43
C LEU A 5 10.29 7.45 3.04
N TYR A 6 9.28 6.97 2.33
CA TYR A 6 8.04 7.72 2.16
C TYR A 6 7.38 7.84 3.54
N ARG A 7 7.18 9.09 4.00
CA ARG A 7 6.45 9.36 5.24
C ARG A 7 4.98 9.46 4.91
N TRP A 8 4.23 8.44 5.34
CA TRP A 8 2.79 8.38 5.21
C TRP A 8 2.12 8.85 6.50
N TYR A 9 1.05 9.63 6.38
CA TYR A 9 0.10 9.82 7.47
C TYR A 9 -1.00 8.76 7.31
N ILE A 10 -1.27 8.01 8.37
CA ILE A 10 -2.26 6.91 8.38
C ILE A 10 -3.35 7.30 9.37
N GLU A 11 -4.58 7.41 8.88
CA GLU A 11 -5.76 7.78 9.65
C GLU A 11 -6.69 6.58 9.77
N GLU A 12 -7.08 6.22 10.99
CA GLU A 12 -8.07 5.18 11.26
C GLU A 12 -9.48 5.73 11.05
N LEU A 13 -10.34 4.96 10.39
CA LEU A 13 -11.74 5.34 10.17
C LEU A 13 -12.56 5.15 11.45
N GLU A 14 -13.25 6.19 11.89
CA GLU A 14 -14.04 6.19 13.15
C GLU A 14 -15.10 5.06 13.20
N ASP A 15 -15.72 4.74 12.05
CA ASP A 15 -16.82 3.79 11.95
C ASP A 15 -16.39 2.33 11.63
N ASP A 16 -15.11 2.10 11.28
CA ASP A 16 -14.59 0.78 10.87
C ASP A 16 -13.16 0.63 11.43
N PRO A 17 -13.03 0.27 12.72
CA PRO A 17 -11.72 0.01 13.32
C PRO A 17 -11.10 -1.16 12.58
N ASP A 18 -9.82 -1.03 12.20
CA ASP A 18 -9.06 -1.85 11.24
C ASP A 18 -9.07 -1.35 9.78
N SER A 19 -9.80 -0.27 9.47
CA SER A 19 -9.76 0.38 8.15
C SER A 19 -9.09 1.74 8.23
N TYR A 20 -8.28 2.07 7.21
CA TYR A 20 -7.41 3.24 7.23
C TYR A 20 -7.42 4.01 5.91
N TYR A 21 -7.29 5.34 6.01
CA TYR A 21 -6.84 6.19 4.92
C TYR A 21 -5.32 6.40 4.99
N PHE A 22 -4.67 6.38 3.83
CA PHE A 22 -3.25 6.65 3.70
C PHE A 22 -3.07 7.98 2.96
N TYR A 23 -2.25 8.86 3.51
CA TYR A 23 -1.96 10.16 2.91
C TYR A 23 -0.47 10.35 2.69
N LEU A 24 -0.13 10.93 1.54
CA LEU A 24 1.21 11.39 1.21
C LEU A 24 1.15 12.87 0.86
N ASP A 25 1.96 13.69 1.52
CA ASP A 25 2.00 15.15 1.32
C ASP A 25 0.63 15.85 1.37
N GLY A 26 -0.27 15.35 2.23
CA GLY A 26 -1.61 15.92 2.44
C GLY A 26 -2.67 15.47 1.42
N ALA A 27 -2.32 14.58 0.48
CA ALA A 27 -3.24 14.02 -0.50
C ALA A 27 -3.44 12.51 -0.27
N VAL A 28 -4.64 12.03 -0.53
CA VAL A 28 -5.04 10.66 -0.19
C VAL A 28 -4.61 9.65 -1.26
N ALA A 29 -4.19 8.47 -0.81
CA ALA A 29 -3.91 7.34 -1.68
C ALA A 29 -5.21 6.73 -2.20
N THR A 30 -5.29 6.59 -3.51
CA THR A 30 -6.36 5.86 -4.18
C THR A 30 -5.75 4.87 -5.17
N SER A 31 -6.59 4.09 -5.82
CA SER A 31 -6.16 3.02 -6.69
C SER A 31 -6.92 2.98 -8.01
N ASN A 32 -6.34 2.31 -8.99
CA ASN A 32 -7.08 1.73 -10.11
C ASN A 32 -6.77 0.23 -10.13
N ALA A 33 -7.20 -0.49 -11.18
CA ALA A 33 -7.04 -1.94 -11.26
C ALA A 33 -5.62 -2.49 -11.00
N VAL A 34 -4.58 -1.67 -11.17
CA VAL A 34 -3.17 -2.11 -11.02
C VAL A 34 -2.33 -1.14 -10.21
N ASN A 35 -2.59 0.16 -10.24
CA ASN A 35 -1.68 1.16 -9.71
C ASN A 35 -2.27 1.87 -8.50
N ILE A 36 -1.40 2.16 -7.53
CA ILE A 36 -1.67 3.09 -6.45
C ILE A 36 -1.12 4.45 -6.87
N TYR A 37 -1.89 5.49 -6.61
CA TYR A 37 -1.48 6.86 -6.89
C TYR A 37 -2.08 7.80 -5.85
N ILE A 38 -1.51 9.00 -5.77
CA ILE A 38 -1.96 10.06 -4.88
C ILE A 38 -2.81 11.01 -5.69
N ASP A 39 -4.05 11.23 -5.26
CA ASP A 39 -4.95 12.19 -5.89
C ASP A 39 -5.12 13.42 -4.98
N PRO A 40 -4.54 14.58 -5.33
CA PRO A 40 -4.66 15.79 -4.54
C PRO A 40 -6.05 16.45 -4.63
N THR A 41 -6.92 15.95 -5.49
CA THR A 41 -8.29 16.44 -5.68
C THR A 41 -9.34 15.52 -5.07
N ALA A 42 -8.96 14.30 -4.70
CA ALA A 42 -9.84 13.33 -4.08
C ALA A 42 -10.35 13.81 -2.72
N VAL A 43 -11.64 13.64 -2.48
CA VAL A 43 -12.26 13.90 -1.17
C VAL A 43 -12.24 12.59 -0.37
N PRO A 44 -11.70 12.59 0.87
CA PRO A 44 -11.86 11.46 1.79
C PRO A 44 -13.34 11.04 1.88
N ASP A 45 -13.62 9.75 2.01
CA ASP A 45 -14.96 9.14 1.99
C ASP A 45 -15.71 9.09 0.66
N ALA A 46 -15.30 9.85 -0.36
CA ALA A 46 -15.91 9.80 -1.69
C ALA A 46 -15.04 9.06 -2.72
N ASP A 47 -13.75 9.38 -2.74
CA ASP A 47 -12.83 8.97 -3.81
C ASP A 47 -11.63 8.15 -3.30
N ALA A 48 -11.44 8.14 -1.98
CA ALA A 48 -10.32 7.46 -1.34
C ALA A 48 -10.52 5.94 -1.31
N GLU A 49 -9.46 5.20 -1.63
CA GLU A 49 -9.42 3.76 -1.38
C GLU A 49 -9.26 3.52 0.12
N ILE A 50 -10.01 2.56 0.66
CA ILE A 50 -9.91 2.17 2.06
C ILE A 50 -8.97 0.97 2.17
N TRP A 51 -8.01 1.06 3.08
CA TRP A 51 -6.96 0.08 3.24
C TRP A 51 -7.06 -0.65 4.58
N ARG A 52 -6.59 -1.89 4.63
CA ARG A 52 -6.45 -2.69 5.85
C ARG A 52 -5.01 -3.14 6.03
N ILE A 53 -4.53 -3.14 7.27
CA ILE A 53 -3.16 -3.55 7.61
C ILE A 53 -3.23 -4.87 8.40
N PHE A 54 -2.57 -5.91 7.89
CA PHE A 54 -2.51 -7.22 8.55
C PHE A 54 -1.08 -7.58 8.94
N ALA A 55 -0.91 -8.22 10.10
CA ALA A 55 0.37 -8.74 10.50
C ALA A 55 0.82 -9.91 9.61
N SER A 56 2.08 -9.91 9.17
CA SER A 56 2.70 -11.02 8.44
C SER A 56 3.22 -12.11 9.40
N PRO A 57 3.37 -13.37 8.95
CA PRO A 57 4.15 -14.37 9.68
C PRO A 57 5.61 -13.96 9.93
N LYS A 58 6.15 -13.05 9.11
CA LYS A 58 7.46 -12.46 9.34
C LYS A 58 7.31 -11.34 10.37
N LYS A 59 7.97 -11.50 11.52
CA LYS A 59 7.94 -10.54 12.63
C LYS A 59 8.28 -9.12 12.15
N ASP A 60 7.50 -8.13 12.60
CA ASP A 60 7.67 -6.69 12.30
C ASP A 60 7.40 -6.32 10.82
N TYR A 61 6.74 -7.22 10.07
CA TYR A 61 6.24 -6.97 8.71
C TYR A 61 4.72 -7.12 8.63
N TYR A 62 4.15 -6.43 7.65
CA TYR A 62 2.71 -6.31 7.44
C TYR A 62 2.35 -6.49 5.96
N THR A 63 1.10 -6.85 5.67
CA THR A 63 0.48 -6.65 4.36
C THR A 63 -0.48 -5.46 4.44
N ILE A 64 -0.58 -4.71 3.35
CA ILE A 64 -1.54 -3.61 3.20
C ILE A 64 -2.46 -4.01 2.05
N GLU A 65 -3.75 -4.10 2.30
CA GLU A 65 -4.72 -4.70 1.39
C GLU A 65 -5.91 -3.76 1.18
N THR A 66 -6.56 -3.87 0.02
CA THR A 66 -7.85 -3.21 -0.21
C THR A 66 -8.87 -3.71 0.81
N LYS A 67 -9.88 -2.89 1.17
CA LYS A 67 -10.90 -3.24 2.17
C LYS A 67 -11.59 -4.58 1.89
N ASP A 68 -11.79 -4.90 0.61
CA ASP A 68 -12.42 -6.12 0.13
C ASP A 68 -11.47 -7.34 0.10
N GLY A 69 -10.17 -7.14 0.32
CA GLY A 69 -9.14 -8.19 0.33
C GLY A 69 -8.77 -8.75 -1.04
N PHE A 70 -9.23 -8.13 -2.14
CA PHE A 70 -8.93 -8.64 -3.50
C PHE A 70 -7.51 -8.33 -3.97
N ALA A 71 -6.89 -7.28 -3.43
CA ALA A 71 -5.56 -6.87 -3.83
C ALA A 71 -4.74 -6.34 -2.65
N LYS A 72 -3.41 -6.45 -2.78
CA LYS A 72 -2.45 -5.96 -1.78
C LYS A 72 -1.37 -5.11 -2.41
N TRP A 73 -0.81 -4.21 -1.61
CA TRP A 73 0.29 -3.35 -2.02
C TRP A 73 1.53 -4.19 -2.32
N ALA A 74 2.16 -3.94 -3.47
CA ALA A 74 3.37 -4.62 -3.88
C ALA A 74 4.34 -3.69 -4.64
N LEU A 75 5.62 -4.03 -4.58
CA LEU A 75 6.71 -3.43 -5.32
C LEU A 75 7.22 -4.40 -6.40
N PRO A 76 6.66 -4.38 -7.62
CA PRO A 76 6.95 -5.38 -8.63
C PRO A 76 8.41 -5.38 -9.10
N ASN A 77 9.09 -4.22 -9.07
CA ASN A 77 10.47 -4.04 -9.49
C ASN A 77 11.22 -3.21 -8.44
N MET A 78 12.01 -3.86 -7.59
CA MET A 78 12.85 -3.18 -6.58
C MET A 78 14.12 -2.54 -7.14
N ASP A 79 14.48 -2.84 -8.40
CA ASP A 79 15.71 -2.36 -9.05
C ASP A 79 15.55 -1.01 -9.77
N ASP A 80 14.32 -0.48 -9.87
CA ASP A 80 14.07 0.81 -10.50
C ASP A 80 14.30 1.96 -9.52
N LYS A 81 14.79 3.10 -10.02
CA LYS A 81 14.96 4.32 -9.21
C LYS A 81 13.63 5.02 -8.93
N TYR A 82 12.61 4.79 -9.76
CA TYR A 82 11.27 5.33 -9.59
C TYR A 82 10.31 4.17 -9.33
N VAL A 83 10.25 3.75 -8.07
CA VAL A 83 9.42 2.61 -7.70
C VAL A 83 7.99 3.08 -7.48
N GLN A 84 7.07 2.62 -8.34
CA GLN A 84 5.64 2.80 -8.14
C GLN A 84 5.07 1.61 -7.35
N ILE A 85 4.30 1.91 -6.30
CA ILE A 85 3.53 0.89 -5.56
C ILE A 85 2.34 0.45 -6.44
N GLN A 86 2.14 -0.85 -6.56
CA GLN A 86 1.08 -1.46 -7.35
C GLN A 86 0.16 -2.32 -6.48
N LEU A 87 -1.03 -2.58 -7.01
CA LEU A 87 -1.93 -3.60 -6.53
C LEU A 87 -1.56 -4.96 -7.14
N LEU A 88 -1.28 -5.90 -6.25
CA LEU A 88 -1.11 -7.30 -6.56
C LEU A 88 -2.40 -8.04 -6.19
N SER A 89 -3.15 -8.44 -7.21
CA SER A 89 -4.25 -9.41 -7.08
C SER A 89 -3.80 -10.79 -7.55
N ASP A 90 -4.56 -11.85 -7.25
CA ASP A 90 -4.26 -13.21 -7.73
C ASP A 90 -4.09 -13.29 -9.25
N ILE A 91 -4.86 -12.49 -9.99
CA ILE A 91 -4.79 -12.40 -11.46
C ILE A 91 -3.45 -11.80 -11.88
N VAL A 92 -3.04 -10.68 -11.26
CA VAL A 92 -1.77 -10.00 -11.58
C VAL A 92 -0.57 -10.86 -11.15
N ASP A 93 -0.64 -11.50 -9.98
CA ASP A 93 0.42 -12.38 -9.46
C ASP A 93 0.69 -13.57 -10.40
N SER A 94 -0.38 -14.15 -10.97
CA SER A 94 -0.28 -15.25 -11.92
C SER A 94 0.49 -14.89 -13.20
N GLN A 95 0.56 -13.61 -13.55
CA GLN A 95 1.24 -13.09 -14.75
C GLN A 95 2.69 -12.67 -14.47
N GLN A 96 3.08 -12.46 -13.21
CA GLN A 96 4.46 -12.07 -12.88
C GLN A 96 5.42 -13.25 -12.99
N PRO A 97 6.69 -13.04 -13.40
CA PRO A 97 7.73 -14.05 -13.33
C PRO A 97 7.87 -14.60 -11.90
N LEU A 98 8.09 -15.91 -11.75
CA LEU A 98 8.18 -16.57 -10.44
C LEU A 98 9.18 -15.93 -9.47
N ILE A 99 10.27 -15.34 -9.99
CA ILE A 99 11.31 -14.64 -9.22
C ILE A 99 10.75 -13.39 -8.52
N ASN A 100 9.73 -12.74 -9.09
CA ASN A 100 9.15 -11.51 -8.56
C ASN A 100 8.01 -11.77 -7.56
N ARG A 101 7.53 -13.02 -7.42
CA ARG A 101 6.39 -13.36 -6.55
C ARG A 101 6.72 -13.44 -5.07
N GLN A 102 8.01 -13.42 -4.69
CA GLN A 102 8.42 -13.62 -3.30
C GLN A 102 8.72 -12.29 -2.59
N HIS A 103 7.92 -11.97 -1.57
CA HIS A 103 8.10 -10.89 -0.57
C HIS A 103 8.00 -9.43 -1.07
N ASN A 104 7.62 -9.21 -2.33
CA ASN A 104 7.43 -7.85 -2.86
C ASN A 104 6.23 -7.09 -2.26
N HIS A 105 5.44 -7.73 -1.39
CA HIS A 105 4.21 -7.20 -0.80
C HIS A 105 4.25 -7.14 0.74
N LEU A 106 5.43 -7.35 1.34
CA LEU A 106 5.64 -7.20 2.77
C LEU A 106 6.23 -5.83 3.09
N TRP A 107 5.58 -5.13 4.02
CA TRP A 107 5.92 -3.76 4.41
C TRP A 107 6.38 -3.71 5.85
N SER A 108 7.38 -2.89 6.15
CA SER A 108 7.73 -2.53 7.53
C SER A 108 7.20 -1.13 7.79
N ILE A 109 6.31 -1.00 8.77
CA ILE A 109 5.74 0.28 9.19
C ILE A 109 6.47 0.69 10.47
N VAL A 110 7.13 1.84 10.42
CA VAL A 110 7.87 2.40 11.55
C VAL A 110 7.26 3.76 11.86
N HIS A 111 6.85 3.96 13.10
CA HIS A 111 6.39 5.27 13.54
C HIS A 111 7.53 6.28 13.45
N ALA A 112 7.30 7.37 12.74
CA ALA A 112 8.22 8.51 12.74
C ALA A 112 7.95 9.33 14.01
N ASP A 113 9.01 9.67 14.74
CA ASP A 113 8.93 10.70 15.78
C ASP A 113 8.74 12.08 15.12
N ASP A 114 7.89 12.92 15.72
CA ASP A 114 7.66 14.32 15.32
C ASP A 114 8.87 15.23 15.60
#